data_AF-A0AB38TQY5-F1
#
_entry.id   AF-A0AB38TQY5-F1
#
_cell.length_a   1.000
_cell.length_b   1.000
_cell.length_c   1.000
_cell.angle_alpha   90.00
_cell.angle_beta   90.00
_cell.angle_gamma   90.00
#
_symmetry.space_group_name_H-M   'P 1'
#
loop_
_entity.id
_entity.type
_entity.pdbx_description
1 polymer ?
#
loop_
_entity_poly.entity_id
_entity_poly.type
_entity_poly.pdbx_seq_one_letter_code
_entity_poly.pdbx_strand_id
1 'polypeptide(L)' 'MTTATAKGPRRSKRGTLSDKPLYVRLTPAERREVEQFAEARHRSMSSMGRDLMLLGLAQLRMSAAPRPRTGGQ' A
#
# COMPACT_ATOMS: atom_id res chain seq x y z
N MET A 1 34.74 -6.13 34.08
CA MET A 1 34.58 -6.16 32.61
C MET A 1 33.32 -6.96 32.28
N THR A 2 32.27 -6.32 31.76
CA THR A 2 31.04 -7.03 31.35
C THR A 2 30.72 -6.64 29.91
N THR A 3 30.81 -7.62 29.01
CA THR A 3 30.61 -7.48 27.56
C THR A 3 29.11 -7.50 27.23
N ALA A 4 28.57 -6.37 26.79
CA ALA A 4 27.21 -6.32 26.25
C ALA A 4 27.20 -6.91 24.82
N THR A 5 26.59 -8.09 24.66
CA THR A 5 26.38 -8.71 23.35
C THR A 5 25.35 -7.91 22.56
N ALA A 6 25.73 -7.41 21.38
CA ALA A 6 24.85 -6.64 20.49
C ALA A 6 23.70 -7.52 19.98
N LYS A 7 22.47 -7.15 20.32
CA LYS A 7 21.24 -7.80 19.84
C LYS A 7 21.06 -7.43 18.36
N GLY A 8 21.25 -8.40 17.46
CA GLY A 8 20.99 -8.23 16.03
C GLY A 8 19.55 -7.80 15.72
N PRO A 9 19.24 -7.39 14.47
CA PRO A 9 17.97 -6.76 14.12
C PRO A 9 16.78 -7.66 14.49
N ARG A 10 16.06 -7.27 15.55
CA ARG A 10 14.93 -8.03 16.07
C ARG A 10 13.76 -7.88 15.09
N ARG A 11 13.41 -8.96 14.39
CA ARG A 11 12.23 -9.01 13.53
C ARG A 11 10.99 -8.63 14.34
N SER A 12 10.17 -7.72 13.84
CA SER A 12 8.88 -7.37 14.44
C SER A 12 8.03 -8.63 14.62
N LYS A 13 7.21 -8.69 15.67
CA LYS A 13 6.34 -9.85 15.93
C LYS A 13 5.43 -10.07 14.72
N ARG A 14 5.11 -11.34 14.43
CA ARG A 14 4.18 -11.69 13.35
C ARG A 14 2.83 -11.02 13.65
N GLY A 15 2.33 -10.20 12.73
CA GLY A 15 1.07 -9.46 12.88
C GLY A 15 1.21 -8.02 13.42
N THR A 16 2.41 -7.55 13.76
CA THR A 16 2.60 -6.11 13.98
C THR A 16 2.59 -5.41 12.62
N LEU A 17 1.78 -4.34 12.48
CA LEU A 17 1.86 -3.45 11.31
C LEU A 17 3.33 -3.05 11.18
N SER A 18 3.94 -3.33 10.03
CA SER A 18 5.30 -2.86 9.79
C SER A 18 5.27 -1.34 9.77
N ASP A 19 6.03 -0.68 10.65
CA ASP A 19 6.20 0.79 10.60
C ASP A 19 6.86 1.25 9.29
N LYS A 20 7.48 0.31 8.56
CA LYS A 20 8.11 0.60 7.27
C LYS A 20 7.05 0.90 6.21
N PRO A 21 7.22 1.97 5.42
CA PRO A 21 6.31 2.28 4.32
C PRO A 21 6.33 1.16 3.28
N LEU A 22 5.21 1.00 2.58
CA LEU A 22 5.12 0.12 1.42
C LEU A 22 5.80 0.82 0.24
N TYR A 23 6.94 0.29 -0.20
CA TYR A 23 7.63 0.79 -1.38
C TYR A 23 7.06 0.15 -2.65
N VAL A 24 6.64 0.98 -3.60
CA VAL A 24 6.13 0.55 -4.91
C VAL A 24 7.09 1.03 -5.98
N ARG A 25 7.44 0.15 -6.92
CA ARG A 25 8.18 0.54 -8.13
C ARG A 25 7.16 1.00 -9.16
N LEU A 26 7.33 2.23 -9.63
CA LEU A 26 6.58 2.81 -10.74
C LEU A 26 7.52 2.93 -11.94
N THR A 27 7.00 2.67 -13.12
CA THR A 27 7.63 3.11 -14.37
C THR A 27 7.67 4.64 -14.42
N PRO A 28 8.54 5.24 -15.27
CA PRO A 28 8.58 6.69 -15.42
C PRO A 28 7.24 7.31 -15.83
N ALA A 29 6.47 6.61 -16.67
CA ALA A 29 5.15 7.07 -17.12
C ALA A 29 4.13 7.08 -15.98
N GLU A 30 4.01 5.96 -15.23
CA GLU A 30 3.12 5.87 -14.06
C GLU A 30 3.50 6.92 -13.00
N ARG A 31 4.80 7.12 -12.76
CA ARG A 31 5.28 8.13 -11.81
C ARG A 31 4.84 9.52 -12.21
N ARG A 32 5.00 9.89 -13.49
CA ARG A 32 4.59 11.20 -14.01
C ARG A 32 3.08 11.41 -13.89
N GLU A 33 2.27 10.39 -14.14
CA GLU A 33 0.82 10.47 -13.99
C GLU A 33 0.41 10.73 -12.54
N VAL A 34 1.01 10.01 -11.59
CA VAL A 34 0.77 10.24 -10.16
C VAL A 34 1.22 11.64 -9.73
N GLU A 35 2.35 12.13 -10.25
CA GLU A 35 2.83 13.50 -9.99
C GLU A 35 1.84 14.56 -10.48
N GLN A 36 1.31 14.42 -11.69
CA GLN A 36 0.31 15.35 -12.23
C GLN A 36 -0.96 15.38 -11.37
N PHE A 37 -1.45 14.21 -10.93
CA PHE A 37 -2.60 14.16 -10.03
C PHE A 37 -2.31 14.76 -8.65
N ALA A 38 -1.10 14.56 -8.12
CA ALA A 38 -0.66 15.13 -6.85
C ALA A 38 -0.60 16.66 -6.93
N GLU A 39 -0.01 17.21 -7.99
CA GLU A 39 0.05 18.65 -8.26
C GLU A 39 -1.34 19.26 -8.41
N ALA A 40 -2.19 18.67 -9.26
CA ALA A 40 -3.56 19.14 -9.51
C ALA A 40 -4.43 19.17 -8.24
N ARG A 41 -4.12 18.31 -7.26
CA ARG A 41 -4.85 18.23 -5.98
C ARG A 41 -4.14 18.92 -4.83
N HIS A 42 -3.00 19.57 -5.07
CA HIS A 42 -2.15 20.19 -4.04
C HIS A 42 -1.79 19.21 -2.90
N ARG A 43 -1.43 17.97 -3.26
CA ARG A 43 -1.05 16.91 -2.32
C ARG A 43 0.38 16.45 -2.56
N SER A 44 1.00 15.86 -1.53
CA SER A 44 2.28 15.17 -1.68
C SER A 44 2.12 13.85 -2.45
N MET A 45 3.20 13.38 -3.07
CA MET A 45 3.26 12.07 -3.73
C MET A 45 2.89 10.91 -2.78
N SER A 46 3.31 10.98 -1.52
CA SER A 46 3.00 9.93 -0.53
C SER A 46 1.51 9.91 -0.19
N SER A 47 0.89 11.08 -0.03
CA SER A 47 -0.55 11.19 0.21
C SER A 47 -1.34 10.72 -1.01
N MET A 48 -0.96 11.15 -2.22
CA MET A 48 -1.61 10.72 -3.45
C MET A 48 -1.48 9.20 -3.65
N GLY A 49 -0.29 8.64 -3.43
CA GLY A 49 -0.07 7.19 -3.50
C GLY A 49 -0.93 6.41 -2.50
N ARG A 50 -1.12 6.93 -1.28
CA ARG A 50 -2.02 6.32 -0.30
C ARG A 50 -3.47 6.36 -0.76
N ASP A 51 -3.94 7.49 -1.26
CA ASP A 51 -5.33 7.65 -1.72
C ASP A 51 -5.64 6.70 -2.88
N LEU A 52 -4.73 6.61 -3.87
CA LEU A 52 -4.85 5.68 -4.99
C LEU A 52 -4.88 4.22 -4.52
N MET A 53 -4.05 3.85 -3.54
CA MET A 53 -4.06 2.50 -2.98
C MET A 53 -5.40 2.19 -2.29
N LEU A 54 -5.94 3.12 -1.51
CA LEU A 54 -7.23 2.94 -0.83
C LEU A 54 -8.40 2.84 -1.82
N LEU A 55 -8.38 3.64 -2.89
CA LEU A 55 -9.35 3.57 -3.98
C LEU A 55 -9.30 2.20 -4.68
N GLY A 56 -8.11 1.71 -5.02
CA GLY A 56 -7.92 0.38 -5.61
C GLY A 56 -8.41 -0.74 -4.69
N LEU A 57 -8.15 -0.66 -3.39
CA LEU A 57 -8.64 -1.63 -2.40
C LEU A 57 -10.17 -1.63 -2.31
N ALA A 58 -10.81 -0.46 -2.35
CA ALA A 58 -12.27 -0.36 -2.37
C ALA A 58 -12.84 -1.04 -3.61
N GLN A 59 -12.27 -0.79 -4.78
CA GLN A 59 -12.69 -1.40 -6.04
C GLN A 59 -12.55 -2.93 -6.01
N LEU A 60 -11.42 -3.45 -5.52
CA LEU A 60 -11.21 -4.89 -5.40
C LEU A 60 -12.22 -5.55 -4.46
N ARG A 61 -12.57 -4.89 -3.34
CA ARG A 61 -13.60 -5.39 -2.41
C ARG A 61 -14.98 -5.44 -3.07
N MET A 62 -15.31 -4.43 -3.87
CA MET A 62 -16.57 -4.40 -4.63
C MET A 62 -16.60 -5.51 -5.69
N SER A 63 -15.50 -5.73 -6.40
CA SER A 63 -15.40 -6.79 -7.42
C SER A 63 -15.35 -8.21 -6.84
N ALA A 64 -14.86 -8.37 -5.61
CA ALA A 64 -14.82 -9.64 -4.89
C ALA A 64 -16.15 -10.00 -4.21
N ALA A 65 -17.15 -9.10 -4.21
CA ALA A 65 -18.49 -9.43 -3.74
C ALA A 65 -19.03 -10.63 -4.55
N PRO A 66 -19.60 -11.65 -3.90
CA PRO A 66 -20.07 -12.84 -4.59
C PRO A 66 -21.08 -12.44 -5.66
N ARG A 67 -20.72 -12.68 -6.92
CA ARG A 67 -21.65 -12.58 -8.04
C ARG A 67 -22.85 -13.48 -7.69
N PRO A 68 -24.11 -13.00 -7.72
CA PRO A 68 -25.24 -13.88 -7.49
C PRO A 68 -25.11 -15.03 -8.46
N ARG A 69 -25.03 -16.26 -7.94
CA ARG A 69 -25.03 -17.45 -8.77
C ARG A 69 -26.43 -17.48 -9.38
N THR A 70 -26.57 -17.04 -10.62
CA THR A 70 -27.73 -17.36 -11.44
C THR A 70 -27.68 -18.88 -11.66
N GLY A 71 -28.21 -19.64 -10.71
CA GLY A 71 -28.83 -20.93 -11.02
C GLY A 71 -30.03 -20.58 -11.91
N GLY A 72 -30.16 -21.16 -13.10
CA GLY A 72 -30.21 -22.60 -13.28
C GLY A 72 -31.64 -23.04 -13.01
N GLN A 73 -32.54 -22.66 -13.93
CA GLN A 73 -33.86 -23.27 -14.15
C GLN A 73 -33.91 -23.65 -15.63
#